data_AF-A0A359LNN7-F1
#
_entry.id   AF-A0A359LNN7-F1
#
_cell.length_a   1.000
_cell.length_b   1.000
_cell.length_c   1.000
_cell.angle_alpha   90.00
_cell.angle_beta   90.00
_cell.angle_gamma   90.00
#
_symmetry.space_group_name_H-M   'P 1'
#
loop_
_entity.id
_entity.type
_entity.pdbx_description
1 polymer ?
#
loop_
_entity_poly.entity_id
_entity_poly.type
_entity_poly.pdbx_seq_one_letter_code
_entity_poly.pdbx_strand_id
1 'polypeptide(L)'
;EADWWPSRECREFVKQKAAGTTKKGGAPRGSRLVGQLNKVASVQIALRLPEPDVAKARELAARKGIGYQTLLKMLVHEGLRRESRRA
;
A
#
# COMPACT_ATOMS: atom_id res chain seq x y z
N GLU A 1 6.62 15.26 3.53
CA GLU A 1 5.98 14.54 2.41
C GLU A 1 6.45 15.18 1.11
N ALA A 2 6.33 14.53 -0.04
CA ALA A 2 6.93 15.04 -1.27
C ALA A 2 6.09 16.17 -1.88
N ASP A 3 6.58 17.41 -1.83
CA ASP A 3 5.87 18.64 -2.21
C ASP A 3 5.43 18.72 -3.69
N TRP A 4 5.88 17.79 -4.52
CA TRP A 4 5.53 17.72 -5.93
C TRP A 4 4.18 17.03 -6.19
N TRP A 5 3.68 16.24 -5.24
CA TRP A 5 2.45 15.45 -5.38
C TRP A 5 1.17 16.27 -5.68
N PRO A 6 0.95 17.46 -5.07
CA PRO A 6 -0.21 18.29 -5.39
C PRO A 6 0.00 19.15 -6.65
N SER A 7 1.14 19.05 -7.36
CA SER A 7 1.42 19.88 -8.53
C SER A 7 0.50 19.54 -9.71
N ARG A 8 0.32 20.51 -10.60
CA ARG A 8 -0.42 20.30 -11.85
C ARG A 8 0.32 19.32 -12.76
N GLU A 9 1.66 19.36 -12.79
CA GLU A 9 2.44 18.42 -13.61
C GLU A 9 2.27 16.98 -13.14
N CYS A 10 2.23 16.74 -11.82
CA CYS A 10 1.98 15.41 -11.26
C CYS A 10 0.61 14.87 -11.70
N ARG A 11 -0.44 15.71 -11.63
CA ARG A 11 -1.79 15.33 -12.05
C ARG A 11 -1.87 15.00 -13.53
N GLU A 12 -1.22 15.78 -14.37
CA GLU A 12 -1.20 15.53 -15.83
C GLU A 12 -0.36 14.29 -16.18
N PHE A 13 0.76 14.05 -15.49
CA PHE A 13 1.56 12.84 -15.64
C PHE A 13 0.76 11.56 -15.32
N VAL A 14 -0.01 11.57 -14.22
CA VAL A 14 -0.88 10.44 -13.84
C VAL A 14 -1.99 10.23 -14.87
N LYS A 15 -2.65 11.30 -15.35
CA LYS A 15 -3.68 11.20 -16.40
C LYS A 15 -3.13 10.64 -17.70
N GLN A 16 -1.95 11.08 -18.14
CA GLN A 16 -1.32 10.59 -19.36
C GLN A 16 -0.96 9.09 -19.26
N LYS A 17 -0.47 8.65 -18.09
CA LYS A 17 -0.20 7.23 -17.82
C LYS A 17 -1.48 6.40 -17.76
N ALA A 18 -2.58 6.92 -17.19
CA ALA A 18 -3.86 6.24 -17.18
C ALA A 18 -4.46 6.11 -18.59
N ALA A 19 -4.42 7.18 -19.40
CA ALA A 19 -4.92 7.20 -20.76
C ALA A 19 -4.15 6.28 -21.74
N GLY A 20 -2.87 6.00 -21.46
CA GLY A 20 -2.06 5.06 -22.25
C GLY A 20 -2.36 3.57 -22.01
N THR A 21 -3.23 3.21 -21.05
CA THR A 21 -3.50 1.81 -20.68
C THR A 21 -4.79 1.24 -21.24
N THR A 22 -5.62 2.04 -21.92
CA THR A 22 -6.90 1.61 -22.52
C THR A 22 -6.74 1.22 -23.99
N LYS A 23 -5.84 0.30 -24.32
CA LYS A 23 -5.96 -0.50 -25.56
C LYS A 23 -5.62 -1.97 -25.31
N LYS A 24 -6.68 -2.79 -25.44
CA LYS A 24 -6.71 -4.25 -25.69
C LYS A 24 -6.03 -5.16 -24.66
N GLY A 25 -6.86 -5.80 -23.81
CA GLY A 25 -6.77 -7.24 -23.50
C GLY A 25 -5.43 -7.86 -23.07
N GLY A 26 -4.51 -7.10 -22.49
CA GLY A 26 -3.24 -7.59 -21.97
C GLY A 26 -3.25 -7.56 -20.44
N ALA A 27 -2.89 -8.69 -19.81
CA ALA A 27 -2.65 -8.79 -18.38
C ALA A 27 -1.85 -7.57 -17.87
N PRO A 28 -2.13 -7.07 -16.65
CA PRO A 28 -1.44 -5.88 -16.14
C PRO A 28 0.06 -6.11 -16.26
N ARG A 29 0.74 -5.17 -16.93
CA ARG A 29 2.19 -5.12 -17.11
C ARG A 29 2.87 -4.80 -15.77
N GLY A 30 2.55 -5.57 -14.74
CA GLY A 30 3.27 -5.62 -13.47
C GLY A 30 4.43 -6.59 -13.59
N SER A 31 5.41 -6.46 -12.71
CA SER A 31 6.46 -7.46 -12.62
C SER A 31 5.84 -8.83 -12.31
N ARG A 32 6.43 -9.92 -12.84
CA ARG A 32 6.01 -11.29 -12.53
C ARG A 32 5.94 -11.52 -11.02
N LEU A 33 6.83 -10.88 -10.26
CA LEU A 33 6.84 -10.87 -8.80
C LEU A 33 5.58 -10.20 -8.21
N VAL A 34 5.16 -9.03 -8.71
CA VAL A 34 3.91 -8.38 -8.28
C VAL A 34 2.70 -9.24 -8.61
N GLY A 35 2.68 -9.89 -9.79
CA GLY A 35 1.63 -10.85 -10.14
C GLY A 35 1.58 -12.08 -9.22
N GLN A 36 2.73 -12.55 -8.75
CA GLN A 36 2.83 -13.65 -7.79
C GLN A 36 2.46 -13.26 -6.36
N LEU A 37 2.71 -12.00 -5.96
CA LEU A 37 2.34 -11.47 -4.64
C LEU A 37 0.83 -11.17 -4.54
N ASN A 38 0.18 -10.82 -5.66
CA ASN A 38 -1.27 -10.57 -5.72
C ASN A 38 -2.15 -11.84 -5.74
N LYS A 39 -1.62 -13.01 -5.37
CA LYS A 39 -2.38 -14.27 -5.37
C LYS A 39 -3.46 -14.34 -4.30
N VAL A 40 -3.33 -13.56 -3.22
CA VAL A 40 -4.30 -13.52 -2.13
C VAL A 40 -5.15 -12.27 -2.27
N ALA A 41 -6.46 -12.46 -2.44
CA ALA A 41 -7.41 -11.35 -2.50
C ALA A 41 -7.41 -10.60 -1.16
N SER A 42 -7.20 -9.28 -1.22
CA SER A 42 -7.33 -8.40 -0.06
C SER A 42 -8.75 -7.84 0.03
N VAL A 43 -9.36 -7.90 1.22
CA VAL A 43 -10.63 -7.22 1.50
C VAL A 43 -10.34 -5.82 2.01
N GLN A 44 -11.04 -4.82 1.44
CA GLN A 44 -10.97 -3.45 1.95
C GLN A 44 -11.82 -3.34 3.21
N ILE A 45 -11.21 -2.85 4.29
CA ILE A 45 -11.88 -2.58 5.56
C ILE A 45 -11.62 -1.13 5.98
N ALA A 46 -12.59 -0.54 6.69
CA ALA A 46 -12.38 0.72 7.40
C ALA A 46 -11.99 0.40 8.86
N LEU A 47 -10.80 0.81 9.28
CA LEU A 47 -10.30 0.64 10.63
C LEU A 47 -10.10 2.01 11.28
N ARG A 48 -10.65 2.20 12.49
CA ARG A 48 -10.40 3.40 13.29
C ARG A 48 -9.24 3.13 14.23
N LEU A 49 -8.27 4.04 14.24
CA LEU A 49 -7.12 4.00 15.14
C LEU A 49 -7.00 5.36 15.83
N PRO A 50 -6.58 5.41 17.10
CA PRO A 50 -6.20 6.65 17.77
C PRO A 50 -5.13 7.39 16.95
N GLU A 51 -5.23 8.71 16.90
CA GLU A 51 -4.25 9.55 16.20
C GLU A 51 -2.80 9.32 16.68
N PRO A 52 -2.51 9.18 18.00
CA PRO A 52 -1.16 8.90 18.46
C PRO A 52 -0.58 7.58 17.91
N ASP A 53 -1.42 6.56 17.74
CA ASP A 53 -0.99 5.27 17.21
C ASP A 53 -0.66 5.36 15.71
N VAL A 54 -1.42 6.15 14.96
CA VAL A 54 -1.13 6.43 13.55
C VAL A 54 0.17 7.21 13.42
N ALA A 55 0.40 8.22 14.27
CA ALA A 55 1.66 8.96 14.31
C ALA A 55 2.85 8.03 14.63
N LYS A 56 2.68 7.13 15.60
CA LYS A 56 3.72 6.15 15.94
C LYS A 56 4.01 5.19 14.81
N ALA A 57 2.98 4.70 14.11
CA ALA A 57 3.14 3.85 12.94
C ALA A 57 3.91 4.56 11.82
N ARG A 58 3.66 5.86 11.58
CA ARG A 58 4.41 6.66 10.60
C ARG A 58 5.88 6.77 10.97
N GLU A 59 6.19 7.06 12.22
CA GLU A 59 7.57 7.13 12.73
C GLU A 59 8.32 5.81 12.52
N LEU A 60 7.71 4.68 12.92
CA LEU A 60 8.30 3.36 12.80
C LEU A 60 8.50 2.95 11.33
N ALA A 61 7.55 3.30 10.47
CA ALA A 61 7.62 3.01 9.05
C ALA A 61 8.73 3.81 8.37
N ALA A 62 8.89 5.09 8.74
CA ALA A 62 9.98 5.94 8.25
C ALA A 62 11.35 5.36 8.62
N ARG A 63 11.54 4.92 9.88
CA ARG A 63 12.78 4.25 10.32
C ARG A 63 13.07 2.96 9.54
N LYS A 64 12.03 2.27 9.06
CA LYS A 64 12.14 1.04 8.26
C LYS A 64 12.22 1.29 6.74
N GLY A 65 12.08 2.53 6.28
CA GLY A 65 12.05 2.86 4.86
C GLY A 65 10.83 2.30 4.10
N ILE A 66 9.70 2.06 4.80
CA ILE A 66 8.46 1.54 4.20
C ILE A 66 7.29 2.50 4.43
N GLY A 67 6.21 2.35 3.67
CA GLY A 67 4.98 3.12 3.89
C GLY A 67 4.26 2.70 5.18
N TYR A 68 3.62 3.66 5.88
CA TYR A 68 2.92 3.37 7.15
C TYR A 68 1.79 2.35 6.98
N GLN A 69 1.09 2.35 5.82
CA GLN A 69 0.06 1.35 5.52
C GLN A 69 0.65 -0.07 5.38
N THR A 70 1.86 -0.19 4.80
CA THR A 70 2.57 -1.47 4.72
C THR A 70 2.96 -1.96 6.11
N LEU A 71 3.45 -1.06 6.97
CA LEU A 71 3.76 -1.40 8.37
C LEU A 71 2.50 -1.89 9.11
N LEU A 72 1.38 -1.18 9.00
CA LEU A 72 0.13 -1.58 9.66
C LEU A 72 -0.35 -2.96 9.19
N LYS A 73 -0.33 -3.23 7.87
CA LYS A 73 -0.69 -4.55 7.33
C LYS A 73 0.22 -5.66 7.86
N MET A 74 1.52 -5.40 7.94
CA MET A 74 2.51 -6.34 8.48
C MET A 74 2.25 -6.63 9.96
N LEU A 75 2.04 -5.60 10.78
CA LEU A 75 1.76 -5.77 12.22
C LEU A 75 0.48 -6.58 12.46
N VAL A 76 -0.58 -6.34 11.69
CA VAL A 76 -1.82 -7.13 11.77
C VAL A 76 -1.56 -8.59 11.41
N HIS A 77 -0.85 -8.85 10.30
CA HIS A 77 -0.53 -10.21 9.88
C HIS A 77 0.31 -10.96 10.92
N GLU A 78 1.34 -10.33 11.46
CA GLU A 78 2.20 -10.92 12.49
C GLU A 78 1.46 -11.12 13.83
N GLY A 79 0.61 -10.17 14.21
CA GLY A 79 -0.25 -10.25 15.39
C GLY A 79 -1.14 -11.48 15.32
N LEU A 80 -1.86 -11.66 14.21
CA LEU A 80 -2.71 -12.83 13.98
C LEU A 80 -1.89 -14.13 14.04
N ARG A 81 -0.74 -14.21 13.36
CA ARG A 81 0.11 -15.41 13.43
C ARG A 81 0.64 -15.72 14.83
N ARG A 82 0.88 -14.70 15.66
CA ARG A 82 1.32 -14.87 17.05
C ARG A 82 0.18 -15.40 17.91
N GLU A 83 -1.02 -14.86 17.76
CA GLU A 83 -2.20 -15.32 18.51
C GLU A 83 -2.61 -16.75 18.12
N SER A 84 -2.55 -17.11 16.83
CA SER A 84 -2.80 -18.48 16.38
C SER A 84 -1.79 -19.51 16.90
N ARG A 85 -0.62 -19.10 17.41
CA ARG A 85 0.35 -20.00 18.05
C ARG A 85 0.14 -20.13 19.56
N ARG A 86 -0.64 -19.23 20.15
CA ARG A 86 -0.94 -19.19 21.58
C ARG A 86 -2.25 -19.92 21.92
N ALA A 87 -3.18 -19.94 20.97
CA ALA A 87 -4.35 -20.82 20.98
C ALA A 87 -3.95 -22.24 20.60
#